data_AF-A0A2M6YS98-F1
#
_entry.id   AF-A0A2M6YS98-F1
#
_cell.length_a   1.000
_cell.length_b   1.000
_cell.length_c   1.000
_cell.angle_alpha   90.00
_cell.angle_beta   90.00
_cell.angle_gamma   90.00
#
_symmetry.space_group_name_H-M   'P 1'
#
loop_
_entity.id
_entity.type
_entity.pdbx_description
1 polymer ?
#
loop_
_entity_poly.entity_id
_entity_poly.type
_entity_poly.pdbx_seq_one_letter_code
_entity_poly.pdbx_strand_id
1 'polypeptide(L)'
;MIKNTVVGACGVCCSTCRFFKTLNCKCSAGTEKIAQNKVKTNWGGRGILCLVCKCAVEKKVAYCTRDCGEFPCQKLRKWHFPYGEAYLKMYEQRKKEEK
;
A
#
# COMPACT_ATOMS: atom_id res chain seq x y z
N MET A 1 5.72 -14.34 -21.89
CA MET A 1 5.24 -12.96 -21.65
C MET A 1 5.26 -12.70 -20.16
N ILE A 2 6.21 -11.91 -19.66
CA ILE A 2 6.21 -11.48 -18.26
C ILE A 2 5.07 -10.47 -18.12
N LYS A 3 3.93 -10.87 -17.56
CA LYS A 3 2.91 -9.91 -17.13
C LYS A 3 3.59 -9.02 -16.08
N ASN A 4 3.82 -7.74 -16.38
CA ASN A 4 4.38 -6.79 -15.42
C ASN A 4 3.61 -6.91 -14.10
N THR A 5 4.29 -7.38 -13.07
CA THR A 5 3.73 -7.54 -11.74
C THR A 5 3.49 -6.15 -11.16
N VAL A 6 2.23 -5.72 -11.14
CA VAL A 6 1.85 -4.45 -10.49
C VAL A 6 1.88 -4.66 -8.99
N VAL A 7 2.72 -3.92 -8.27
CA VAL A 7 2.73 -3.89 -6.80
C VAL A 7 2.13 -2.55 -6.37
N GLY A 8 1.15 -2.61 -5.48
CA GLY A 8 0.52 -1.38 -4.98
C GLY A 8 1.43 -0.70 -3.96
N ALA A 9 1.19 0.58 -3.69
CA ALA A 9 1.89 1.32 -2.64
C ALA A 9 1.84 0.64 -1.26
N CYS A 10 0.90 -0.27 -1.03
CA CYS A 10 0.87 -1.10 0.18
C CYS A 10 1.91 -2.22 0.23
N GLY A 11 2.60 -2.54 -0.87
CA GLY A 11 3.51 -3.70 -0.97
C GLY A 11 2.83 -5.00 -1.38
N VAL A 12 1.50 -5.01 -1.56
CA VAL A 12 0.76 -6.19 -2.02
C VAL A 12 0.85 -6.33 -3.53
N CYS A 13 1.16 -7.54 -3.99
CA CYS A 13 1.09 -7.91 -5.39
C CYS A 13 -0.35 -7.79 -5.91
N CYS A 14 -0.60 -6.88 -6.84
CA CYS A 14 -1.95 -6.57 -7.30
C CYS A 14 -2.53 -7.65 -8.22
N SER A 15 -1.67 -8.46 -8.86
CA SER A 15 -2.14 -9.59 -9.66
C SER A 15 -2.83 -10.66 -8.81
N THR A 16 -2.50 -10.75 -7.51
CA THR A 16 -3.11 -11.68 -6.53
C THR A 16 -4.15 -11.00 -5.63
N CYS A 17 -4.24 -9.67 -5.65
CA CYS A 17 -5.18 -8.92 -4.82
C CYS A 17 -6.63 -9.06 -5.36
N ARG A 18 -7.52 -9.64 -4.54
CA ARG A 18 -8.94 -9.79 -4.91
C ARG A 18 -9.60 -8.44 -5.20
N PHE A 19 -9.29 -7.38 -4.46
CA PHE A 19 -9.85 -6.04 -4.70
C PHE A 19 -9.41 -5.43 -6.02
N PHE A 20 -8.19 -5.71 -6.49
CA PHE A 20 -7.76 -5.33 -7.82
C PHE A 20 -8.65 -5.98 -8.89
N LYS A 21 -8.98 -7.26 -8.72
CA LYS A 21 -9.82 -8.03 -9.65
C LYS A 21 -11.31 -7.68 -9.58
N THR A 22 -11.87 -7.49 -8.38
CA THR A 22 -13.34 -7.40 -8.18
C THR A 22 -13.87 -5.98 -8.00
N LEU A 23 -13.01 -5.03 -7.58
CA LEU A 23 -13.42 -3.65 -7.30
C LEU A 23 -12.87 -2.65 -8.31
N ASN A 24 -12.23 -3.10 -9.39
CA ASN A 24 -11.56 -2.25 -10.38
C ASN A 24 -10.56 -1.28 -9.72
N CYS A 25 -9.81 -1.76 -8.72
CA CYS A 25 -8.84 -0.92 -8.04
C CYS A 25 -7.68 -0.57 -8.98
N LYS A 26 -7.37 0.72 -9.13
CA LYS A 26 -6.15 1.18 -9.82
C LYS A 26 -5.00 1.24 -8.82
N CYS A 27 -4.12 0.24 -8.84
CA CYS A 27 -2.95 0.16 -7.96
C CYS A 27 -1.66 0.54 -8.70
N SER A 28 -0.74 1.17 -7.97
CA SER A 28 0.60 1.54 -8.42
C SER A 28 1.48 1.85 -7.21
N ALA A 29 2.79 2.00 -7.40
CA ALA A 29 3.66 2.59 -6.40
C ALA A 29 3.25 4.05 -6.09
N GLY A 30 3.55 4.54 -4.89
CA GLY A 30 3.18 5.89 -4.45
C GLY A 30 3.89 7.01 -5.20
N THR A 31 5.04 6.73 -5.81
CA THR A 31 5.81 7.70 -6.60
C THR A 31 5.36 7.81 -8.05
N GLU A 32 4.48 6.91 -8.52
CA GLU A 32 4.03 6.92 -9.90
C GLU A 32 2.94 7.97 -10.17
N LYS A 33 2.90 8.49 -11.40
CA LYS A 33 1.87 9.45 -11.86
C LYS A 33 0.45 8.94 -11.66
N ILE A 34 0.24 7.63 -11.81
CA ILE A 34 -1.08 6.99 -11.61
C ILE A 34 -1.54 7.17 -10.15
N ALA A 35 -0.66 6.95 -9.17
CA ALA A 35 -0.97 7.17 -7.75
C ALA A 35 -1.25 8.64 -7.45
N GLN A 36 -0.44 9.55 -7.99
CA GLN A 36 -0.64 10.99 -7.81
C GLN A 36 -1.99 11.44 -8.37
N ASN A 37 -2.35 11.00 -9.57
CA ASN A 37 -3.64 11.30 -10.19
C ASN A 37 -4.79 10.71 -9.37
N LYS A 38 -4.64 9.47 -8.88
CA LYS A 38 -5.61 8.80 -8.01
C LYS A 38 -5.93 9.62 -6.76
N VAL A 39 -4.89 10.16 -6.11
CA VAL A 39 -5.04 11.00 -4.92
C VAL A 39 -5.69 12.34 -5.26
N LYS A 40 -5.28 12.99 -6.35
CA LYS A 40 -5.85 14.27 -6.80
C LYS A 40 -7.34 14.18 -7.12
N THR A 41 -7.78 13.10 -7.76
CA THR A 41 -9.19 12.91 -8.15
C THR A 41 -10.02 12.24 -7.07
N ASN A 42 -9.43 11.89 -5.92
CA ASN A 42 -10.04 11.09 -4.87
C ASN A 42 -10.68 9.78 -5.37
N TRP A 43 -10.23 9.27 -6.53
CA TRP A 43 -10.87 8.16 -7.22
C TRP A 43 -10.12 6.86 -6.94
N GLY A 44 -10.82 5.75 -6.68
CA GLY A 44 -10.22 4.42 -6.61
C GLY A 44 -11.24 3.32 -6.91
N GLY A 45 -10.95 2.07 -6.51
CA GLY A 45 -11.88 0.96 -6.78
C GLY A 45 -13.27 1.26 -6.23
N ARG A 46 -14.30 1.20 -7.09
CA ARG A 46 -15.68 1.66 -6.80
C ARG A 46 -15.78 3.06 -6.18
N GLY A 47 -14.91 3.99 -6.56
CA GLY A 47 -14.94 5.38 -6.08
C GLY A 47 -14.30 5.62 -4.72
N ILE A 48 -13.64 4.62 -4.12
CA ILE A 48 -13.02 4.74 -2.79
C ILE A 48 -11.50 4.97 -2.93
N LEU A 49 -10.99 6.06 -2.35
CA LEU A 49 -9.56 6.32 -2.28
C LEU A 49 -8.85 5.34 -1.33
N CYS A 50 -7.74 4.77 -1.79
CA CYS A 50 -6.88 3.91 -0.96
C CYS A 50 -6.06 4.78 0.00
N LEU A 51 -6.30 4.63 1.30
CA LEU A 51 -5.60 5.37 2.37
C LEU A 51 -4.08 5.16 2.33
N VAL A 52 -3.63 3.93 2.03
CA VAL A 52 -2.21 3.60 1.95
C VAL A 52 -1.56 4.28 0.75
N CYS A 53 -2.25 4.31 -0.40
CA CYS A 53 -1.78 5.01 -1.60
C CYS A 53 -1.67 6.52 -1.35
N LYS A 54 -2.69 7.12 -0.71
CA LYS A 54 -2.66 8.53 -0.31
C LYS A 54 -1.46 8.84 0.58
N CYS A 55 -1.28 8.05 1.64
CA CYS A 55 -0.18 8.22 2.59
C CYS A 55 1.19 8.10 1.90
N ALA A 56 1.36 7.14 0.99
CA ALA A 56 2.61 6.94 0.25
C ALA A 56 2.93 8.10 -0.70
N VAL A 57 1.91 8.63 -1.41
CA VAL A 57 2.05 9.84 -2.25
C VAL A 57 2.46 11.04 -1.41
N GLU A 58 1.78 11.28 -0.28
CA GLU A 58 2.07 12.40 0.62
C GLU A 58 3.47 12.31 1.23
N LYS A 59 3.91 11.11 1.62
CA LYS A 59 5.26 10.84 2.14
C LYS A 59 6.32 10.71 1.05
N LYS A 60 5.95 10.77 -0.23
CA LYS A 60 6.85 10.61 -1.40
C LYS A 60 7.64 9.29 -1.38
N VAL A 61 7.01 8.20 -0.95
CA VAL A 61 7.62 6.85 -0.94
C VAL A 61 6.93 5.92 -1.95
N ALA A 62 7.68 4.98 -2.52
CA ALA A 62 7.12 4.07 -3.53
C ALA A 62 6.27 2.96 -2.89
N TYR A 63 6.79 2.27 -1.87
CA TYR A 63 6.08 1.21 -1.16
C TYR A 63 6.16 1.38 0.36
N CYS A 64 5.01 1.33 1.03
CA CYS A 64 4.90 1.53 2.47
C CYS A 64 5.72 0.51 3.28
N THR A 65 5.72 -0.77 2.91
CA THR A 65 6.41 -1.82 3.67
C THR A 65 7.93 -1.81 3.52
N ARG A 66 8.44 -1.24 2.42
CA ARG A 66 9.87 -1.24 2.08
C ARG A 66 10.54 0.11 2.36
N ASP A 67 9.88 1.20 1.98
CA ASP A 67 10.51 2.52 1.89
C ASP A 67 10.10 3.47 3.03
N CYS A 68 9.02 3.16 3.76
CA CYS A 68 8.56 4.03 4.85
C CYS A 68 9.32 3.72 6.14
N GLY A 69 10.16 4.64 6.62
CA GLY A 69 10.94 4.45 7.86
C GLY A 69 10.08 4.25 9.12
N GLU A 70 8.83 4.72 9.09
CA GLU A 70 7.85 4.55 10.17
C GLU A 70 7.13 3.19 10.12
N PHE A 71 7.34 2.36 9.09
CA PHE A 71 6.67 1.07 9.00
C PHE A 71 7.21 0.10 10.07
N PRO A 72 6.32 -0.60 10.81
CA PRO A 72 4.86 -0.48 10.85
C PRO A 72 4.40 0.71 11.73
N CYS A 73 3.50 1.57 11.22
CA CYS A 73 3.07 2.80 11.92
C CYS A 73 1.64 2.72 12.51
N GLN A 74 1.32 3.65 13.40
CA GLN A 74 0.00 3.69 14.08
C GLN A 74 -1.18 3.85 13.09
N LYS A 75 -0.97 4.50 11.93
CA LYS A 75 -2.02 4.64 10.90
C LYS A 75 -2.50 3.27 10.40
N LEU A 76 -1.58 2.34 10.14
CA LEU A 76 -1.93 0.99 9.68
C LEU A 76 -2.72 0.21 10.73
N ARG A 77 -2.35 0.33 12.01
CA ARG A 77 -3.10 -0.30 13.12
C ARG A 77 -4.51 0.27 13.22
N LYS A 78 -4.67 1.60 13.11
CA LYS A 78 -5.99 2.26 13.15
C LYS A 78 -6.87 1.88 11.96
N TRP A 79 -6.30 1.79 10.75
CA TRP A 79 -7.05 1.47 9.54
C TRP A 79 -7.42 -0.02 9.42
N HIS A 80 -6.73 -0.90 10.15
CA HIS A 80 -6.88 -2.35 10.03
C HIS A 80 -6.75 -2.86 8.58
N PHE A 81 -6.02 -2.11 7.74
CA PHE A 81 -5.88 -2.34 6.31
C PHE A 81 -4.51 -1.83 5.83
N PRO A 82 -3.81 -2.56 4.94
CA PRO A 82 -4.17 -3.86 4.37
C PRO A 82 -3.67 -5.04 5.22
N TYR A 83 -3.00 -4.76 6.34
CA TYR A 83 -2.37 -5.75 7.19
C TYR A 83 -3.09 -5.85 8.53
N GLY A 84 -3.29 -7.08 8.98
CA GLY A 84 -3.82 -7.35 10.32
C GLY A 84 -2.77 -7.13 11.41
N GLU A 85 -3.25 -6.97 12.64
CA GLU A 85 -2.42 -6.67 13.81
C GLU A 85 -1.33 -7.73 14.06
N ALA A 86 -1.63 -9.02 13.83
CA ALA A 86 -0.66 -10.09 13.98
C ALA A 86 0.54 -9.94 13.03
N TYR A 87 0.31 -9.54 11.77
CA TYR A 87 1.39 -9.31 10.80
C TYR A 87 2.25 -8.10 11.21
N LEU A 88 1.61 -7.01 11.64
CA LEU A 88 2.32 -5.81 12.09
C LEU A 88 3.18 -6.08 13.34
N LYS A 89 2.66 -6.86 14.30
CA LYS A 89 3.41 -7.30 15.49
C LYS A 89 4.59 -8.19 15.13
N MET A 90 4.39 -9.18 14.26
CA MET A 90 5.46 -10.06 13.79
C MET A 90 6.59 -9.27 13.11
N TYR A 91 6.23 -8.31 12.24
CA TYR A 91 7.23 -7.48 11.57
C TYR A 91 8.04 -6.64 12.57
N GLU A 92 7.36 -6.03 13.55
CA GLU A 92 8.01 -5.22 14.58
C GLU A 92 8.97 -6.04 15.45
N GLN A 93 8.64 -7.29 15.77
CA GLN A 93 9.52 -8.20 16.49
C GLN A 93 10.79 -8.50 15.68
N ARG A 94 10.65 -8.91 14.41
CA ARG A 94 11.81 -9.23 13.55
C ARG A 94 12.71 -8.04 13.28
N LYS A 95 12.14 -6.83 13.14
CA LYS A 95 12.92 -5.59 12.98
C LYS A 95 13.83 -5.29 14.17
N LYS A 96 13.50 -5.79 15.38
CA LYS A 96 14.36 -5.64 16.57
C LYS A 96 15.52 -6.63 16.57
N GLU A 97 15.35 -7.79 15.92
CA GLU A 97 16.36 -8.85 15.80
C GLU A 97 17.41 -8.55 14.72
N GLU A 98 17.10 -7.66 13.77
CA GLU A 98 18.05 -7.17 12.75
C GLU A 98 19.06 -6.15 13.28
N LYS A 99 18.91 -5.69 14.54
CA LYS A 99 19.82 -4.74 15.20
C LYS A 99 20.80 -5.46 16.11
#